data_AF-A0AAV3ZPK0-F1
#
_entry.id   AF-A0AAV3ZPK0-F1
#
_cell.length_a   1.000
_cell.length_b   1.000
_cell.length_c   1.000
_cell.angle_alpha   90.00
_cell.angle_beta   90.00
_cell.angle_gamma   90.00
#
_symmetry.space_group_name_H-M   'P 1'
#
loop_
_entity.id
_entity.type
_entity.pdbx_description
1 polymer ?
#
loop_
_entity_poly.entity_id
_entity_poly.type
_entity_poly.pdbx_seq_one_letter_code
_entity_poly.pdbx_strand_id
1 'polypeptide(L)'
;MPLQFKSVFTKSRTVTAVLALFVLAVSLHVPMMSMFRIAWSTEPQSNVSFPYVTRQSSDSIIRINDMLNRTSLPWINFIVMIACVAIIKLKLYQSSRVRRSQTSTSASNPKQAHEGLEDQGRSSKDLRVIQSVVLICCIFIVSQLPFLVYSTGRLINPEFDVFKKLQNLFYIFTTTSQTFSYLNVSVNIFVYYNYNSKYRSIFLSMIKWKPTSTSEVK
;
A
#
# COMPACT_ATOMS: atom_id res chain seq x y z
N MET A 1 25.29 4.14 18.02
CA MET A 1 24.99 2.73 18.34
C MET A 1 24.32 2.05 17.14
N PRO A 2 25.08 1.43 16.24
CA PRO A 2 24.54 0.61 15.16
C PRO A 2 24.67 -0.86 15.57
N LEU A 3 23.60 -1.65 15.78
CA LEU A 3 23.66 -3.14 15.69
C LEU A 3 22.37 -3.92 15.99
N GLN A 4 21.23 -3.34 16.40
CA GLN A 4 20.03 -4.16 16.60
C GLN A 4 19.17 -4.40 15.33
N PHE A 5 19.55 -3.82 14.19
CA PHE A 5 18.80 -3.98 12.93
C PHE A 5 18.73 -5.45 12.45
N LYS A 6 19.76 -6.27 12.73
CA LYS A 6 19.82 -7.68 12.30
C LYS A 6 18.94 -8.62 13.13
N SER A 7 18.60 -8.25 14.36
CA SER A 7 17.73 -9.04 15.26
C SER A 7 16.24 -8.74 15.01
N VAL A 8 15.91 -7.48 14.72
CA VAL A 8 14.51 -7.06 14.51
C VAL A 8 13.96 -7.54 13.16
N PHE A 9 14.76 -7.51 12.08
CA PHE A 9 14.34 -7.91 10.73
C PHE A 9 14.73 -9.36 10.38
N THR A 10 14.19 -10.33 11.11
CA THR A 10 14.33 -11.75 10.76
C THR A 10 13.18 -12.18 9.83
N LYS A 11 13.48 -12.97 8.79
CA LYS A 11 12.51 -13.47 7.79
C LYS A 11 11.24 -14.06 8.43
N SER A 12 11.40 -14.84 9.50
CA SER A 12 10.28 -15.46 10.23
C SER A 12 9.33 -14.43 10.89
N ARG A 13 9.88 -13.35 11.46
CA ARG A 13 9.08 -12.27 12.05
C ARG A 13 8.35 -11.47 10.99
N THR A 14 9.02 -11.17 9.87
CA THR A 14 8.40 -10.49 8.73
C THR A 14 7.24 -11.31 8.16
N VAL A 15 7.41 -12.62 7.95
CA VAL A 15 6.34 -13.50 7.45
C VAL A 15 5.16 -13.53 8.44
N THR A 16 5.43 -13.69 9.73
CA THR A 16 4.38 -13.68 10.77
C THR A 16 3.60 -12.37 10.78
N ALA A 17 4.30 -11.23 10.70
CA ALA A 17 3.66 -9.91 10.64
C ALA A 17 2.82 -9.74 9.37
N VAL A 18 3.32 -10.18 8.20
CA VAL A 18 2.56 -10.12 6.94
C VAL A 18 1.31 -11.00 7.00
N LEU A 19 1.42 -12.20 7.54
CA LEU A 19 0.27 -13.09 7.73
C LEU A 19 -0.75 -12.49 8.70
N ALA A 20 -0.30 -11.93 9.82
CA ALA A 20 -1.18 -11.26 10.78
C ALA A 20 -1.91 -10.06 10.14
N LEU A 21 -1.21 -9.24 9.33
CA LEU A 21 -1.81 -8.14 8.59
C LEU A 21 -2.84 -8.64 7.56
N PHE A 22 -2.56 -9.76 6.89
CA PHE A 22 -3.50 -10.35 5.93
C PHE A 22 -4.77 -10.86 6.62
N VAL A 23 -4.62 -11.64 7.71
CA VAL A 23 -5.76 -12.15 8.49
C VAL A 23 -6.58 -11.00 9.06
N LEU A 24 -5.93 -9.96 9.58
CA LEU A 24 -6.58 -8.74 10.05
C LEU A 24 -7.37 -8.06 8.91
N ALA A 25 -6.76 -7.86 7.74
CA ALA A 25 -7.42 -7.24 6.60
C ALA A 25 -8.67 -8.01 6.14
N VAL A 26 -8.58 -9.35 6.08
CA VAL A 26 -9.72 -10.22 5.75
C VAL A 26 -10.79 -10.10 6.84
N SER A 27 -10.41 -10.20 8.11
CA SER A 27 -11.35 -10.12 9.24
C SER A 27 -12.12 -8.81 9.28
N LEU A 28 -11.47 -7.69 8.93
CA LEU A 28 -12.13 -6.38 8.82
C LEU A 28 -13.11 -6.32 7.62
N HIS A 29 -12.88 -7.06 6.54
CA HIS A 29 -13.76 -7.09 5.37
C HIS A 29 -14.90 -8.13 5.45
N VAL A 30 -14.75 -9.17 6.27
CA VAL A 30 -15.78 -10.22 6.46
C VAL A 30 -17.13 -9.64 6.88
N PRO A 31 -17.23 -8.70 7.84
CA PRO A 31 -18.49 -8.05 8.18
C PRO A 31 -19.17 -7.41 6.98
N MET A 32 -18.41 -6.72 6.11
CA MET A 32 -18.95 -6.11 4.89
C MET A 32 -19.50 -7.16 3.92
N MET A 33 -18.81 -8.28 3.74
CA MET A 33 -19.27 -9.37 2.86
C MET A 33 -20.54 -10.06 3.42
N SER A 34 -20.66 -10.18 4.74
CA SER A 34 -21.83 -10.82 5.38
C SER A 34 -23.13 -10.01 5.30
N MET A 35 -23.07 -8.74 4.86
CA MET A 35 -24.24 -7.85 4.75
C MET A 35 -25.08 -8.09 3.48
N PHE A 36 -24.53 -8.81 2.50
CA PHE A 36 -25.15 -9.03 1.20
C PHE A 36 -25.70 -10.46 1.10
N ARG A 37 -26.95 -10.61 0.68
CA ARG A 37 -27.54 -11.90 0.30
C ARG A 37 -28.02 -11.86 -1.14
N ILE A 38 -27.94 -13.00 -1.80
CA ILE A 38 -28.57 -13.21 -3.10
C ILE A 38 -30.04 -13.54 -2.81
N ALA A 39 -30.94 -12.64 -3.19
CA ALA A 39 -32.37 -12.88 -3.21
C ALA A 39 -32.85 -13.09 -4.65
N TRP A 40 -34.02 -13.70 -4.79
CA TRP A 40 -34.65 -13.94 -6.09
C TRP A 40 -35.78 -12.94 -6.26
N SER A 41 -35.71 -12.12 -7.32
CA SER A 41 -36.81 -11.24 -7.70
C SER A 41 -37.38 -11.75 -9.01
N THR A 42 -38.70 -11.81 -9.08
CA THR A 42 -39.43 -12.19 -10.29
C THR A 42 -39.95 -10.92 -10.94
N GLU A 43 -39.57 -10.66 -12.19
CA GLU A 43 -40.10 -9.51 -12.93
C GLU A 43 -41.60 -9.73 -13.19
N PRO A 44 -42.50 -8.85 -12.72
CA PRO A 44 -43.95 -9.05 -12.88
C PRO A 44 -44.42 -9.06 -14.34
N GLN A 45 -43.64 -8.47 -15.24
CA GLN A 45 -43.98 -8.28 -16.65
C GLN A 45 -43.53 -9.45 -17.54
N SER A 46 -42.46 -10.16 -17.17
CA SER A 46 -41.83 -11.17 -18.02
C SER A 46 -41.65 -12.54 -17.34
N ASN A 47 -42.08 -12.69 -16.07
CA ASN A 47 -42.01 -13.94 -15.29
C ASN A 47 -40.61 -14.58 -15.22
N VAL A 48 -39.56 -13.79 -15.49
CA VAL A 48 -38.18 -14.25 -15.36
C VAL A 48 -37.72 -13.99 -13.93
N SER A 49 -37.19 -15.01 -13.27
CA SER A 49 -36.55 -14.87 -11.97
C SER A 49 -35.08 -14.53 -12.18
N PHE A 50 -34.64 -13.37 -11.69
CA PHE A 50 -33.23 -12.99 -11.72
C PHE A 50 -32.67 -12.90 -10.29
N PRO A 51 -31.44 -13.37 -10.06
CA PRO A 51 -30.78 -13.19 -8.79
C PRO A 51 -30.42 -11.71 -8.62
N TYR A 52 -30.85 -11.10 -7.53
CA TYR A 52 -30.49 -9.74 -7.16
C TYR A 52 -29.87 -9.74 -5.75
N VAL A 53 -28.92 -8.84 -5.53
CA VAL A 53 -28.27 -8.74 -4.22
C VAL A 53 -29.13 -7.85 -3.31
N THR A 54 -29.73 -8.43 -2.29
CA THR A 54 -30.49 -7.73 -1.25
C THR A 54 -29.68 -7.61 0.05
N ARG A 55 -29.95 -6.58 0.85
CA ARG A 55 -29.28 -6.34 2.14
C ARG A 55 -30.14 -6.88 3.28
N GLN A 56 -29.57 -7.73 4.14
CA GLN A 56 -30.33 -8.49 5.16
C GLN A 56 -30.51 -7.75 6.50
N SER A 57 -29.56 -6.91 6.90
CA SER A 57 -29.49 -6.33 8.26
C SER A 57 -30.31 -5.04 8.41
N SER A 58 -30.69 -4.70 9.64
CA SER A 58 -31.40 -3.44 9.93
C SER A 58 -30.62 -2.24 9.40
N ASP A 59 -31.33 -1.30 8.77
CA ASP A 59 -30.75 -0.09 8.16
C ASP A 59 -29.79 0.66 9.08
N SER A 60 -30.04 0.67 10.39
CA SER A 60 -29.17 1.29 11.39
C SER A 60 -27.81 0.60 11.53
N ILE A 61 -27.78 -0.74 11.57
CA ILE A 61 -26.54 -1.53 11.68
C ILE A 61 -25.73 -1.41 10.38
N ILE A 62 -26.41 -1.38 9.24
CA ILE A 62 -25.79 -1.17 7.92
C ILE A 62 -25.12 0.20 7.86
N ARG A 63 -25.83 1.27 8.25
CA ARG A 63 -25.28 2.63 8.21
C ARG A 63 -24.05 2.77 9.11
N ILE A 64 -24.10 2.20 10.31
CA ILE A 64 -22.97 2.23 11.25
C ILE A 64 -21.77 1.45 10.69
N ASN A 65 -21.99 0.25 10.15
CA ASN A 65 -20.93 -0.55 9.55
C ASN A 65 -20.34 0.09 8.28
N ASP A 66 -21.18 0.73 7.45
CA ASP A 66 -20.74 1.46 6.25
C ASP A 66 -19.95 2.72 6.66
N MET A 67 -20.36 3.47 7.68
CA MET A 67 -19.60 4.62 8.20
C MET A 67 -18.23 4.18 8.73
N LEU A 68 -18.18 3.13 9.54
CA LEU A 68 -16.93 2.63 10.14
C LEU A 68 -15.97 2.09 9.08
N ASN A 69 -16.45 1.24 8.17
CA ASN A 69 -15.57 0.61 7.17
C ASN A 69 -15.20 1.56 6.03
N ARG A 70 -16.13 2.41 5.59
CA ARG A 70 -15.97 3.24 4.39
C ARG A 70 -15.40 4.62 4.66
N THR A 71 -15.45 5.07 5.93
CA THR A 71 -14.86 6.34 6.36
C THR A 71 -13.77 6.13 7.40
N SER A 72 -14.02 5.46 8.52
CA SER A 72 -13.04 5.39 9.61
C SER A 72 -11.77 4.61 9.26
N LEU A 73 -11.89 3.43 8.63
CA LEU A 73 -10.72 2.62 8.26
C LEU A 73 -9.78 3.32 7.26
N PRO A 74 -10.27 3.92 6.15
CA PRO A 74 -9.43 4.69 5.24
C PRO A 74 -8.73 5.88 5.90
N TRP A 75 -9.42 6.60 6.80
CA TRP A 75 -8.83 7.71 7.55
C TRP A 75 -7.72 7.24 8.50
N ILE A 76 -7.94 6.14 9.24
CA ILE A 76 -6.92 5.55 10.12
C ILE A 76 -5.70 5.13 9.30
N ASN A 77 -5.90 4.42 8.19
CA ASN A 77 -4.80 4.00 7.30
C ASN A 77 -4.01 5.20 6.77
N PHE A 78 -4.70 6.25 6.35
CA PHE A 78 -4.06 7.48 5.87
C PHE A 78 -3.21 8.17 6.94
N ILE A 79 -3.72 8.31 8.16
CA ILE A 79 -2.99 8.91 9.30
C ILE A 79 -1.76 8.07 9.63
N VAL A 80 -1.92 6.75 9.72
CA VAL A 80 -0.81 5.82 9.99
C VAL A 80 0.25 5.90 8.90
N MET A 81 -0.16 5.99 7.63
CA MET A 81 0.76 6.13 6.51
C MET A 81 1.57 7.43 6.58
N ILE A 82 0.91 8.57 6.86
CA ILE A 82 1.58 9.86 7.02
C ILE A 82 2.59 9.80 8.17
N ALA A 83 2.18 9.26 9.33
CA ALA A 83 3.06 9.12 10.49
C ALA A 83 4.28 8.25 10.14
N CYS A 84 4.07 7.13 9.44
CA CYS A 84 5.13 6.24 8.99
C CYS A 84 6.13 6.98 8.07
N VAL A 85 5.64 7.70 7.07
CA VAL A 85 6.50 8.49 6.16
C VAL A 85 7.27 9.55 6.92
N ALA A 86 6.63 10.28 7.83
CA ALA A 86 7.28 11.29 8.65
C ALA A 86 8.40 10.69 9.49
N ILE A 87 8.14 9.56 10.18
CA ILE A 87 9.15 8.84 10.97
C ILE A 87 10.31 8.40 10.07
N ILE A 88 10.04 7.80 8.91
CA ILE A 88 11.07 7.36 7.98
C ILE A 88 11.93 8.55 7.51
N LYS A 89 11.30 9.66 7.11
CA LYS A 89 12.00 10.88 6.69
C LYS A 89 12.89 11.43 7.81
N LEU A 90 12.39 11.50 9.04
CA LEU A 90 13.15 11.97 10.20
C LEU A 90 14.35 11.08 10.50
N LYS A 91 14.15 9.75 10.50
CA LYS A 91 15.25 8.79 10.71
C LYS A 91 16.28 8.84 9.59
N LEU A 92 15.83 9.05 8.35
CA LEU A 92 16.71 9.21 7.19
C LEU A 92 17.57 10.48 7.30
N TYR A 93 16.97 11.59 7.72
CA TYR A 93 17.67 12.85 7.93
C TYR A 93 18.69 12.76 9.08
N GLN A 94 18.32 12.10 10.18
CA GLN A 94 19.24 11.85 11.29
C GLN A 94 20.42 10.98 10.86
N SER A 95 20.16 9.89 10.12
CA SER A 95 21.22 9.01 9.59
C SER A 95 22.14 9.73 8.60
N SER A 96 21.60 10.57 7.73
CA SER A 96 22.39 11.34 6.75
C SER A 96 23.26 12.42 7.41
N ARG A 97 22.75 13.08 8.47
CA ARG A 97 23.51 14.09 9.23
C ARG A 97 24.68 13.46 9.97
N VAL A 98 24.46 12.35 10.67
CA VAL A 98 25.51 11.62 11.40
C VAL A 98 26.63 11.19 10.45
N ARG A 99 26.28 10.71 9.24
CA ARG A 99 27.27 10.30 8.25
C ARG A 99 28.10 11.47 7.71
N ARG A 100 27.47 12.64 7.46
CA ARG A 100 28.21 13.86 7.06
C ARG A 100 29.23 14.29 8.11
N SER A 101 28.90 14.15 9.40
CA SER A 101 29.83 14.49 10.48
C SER A 101 31.02 13.53 10.61
N GLN A 102 30.90 12.27 10.19
CA GLN A 102 31.99 11.28 10.26
C GLN A 102 32.97 11.35 9.08
N THR A 103 32.50 11.78 7.90
CA THR A 103 33.37 11.99 6.72
C THR A 103 34.38 13.12 6.94
N SER A 104 34.06 14.10 7.80
CA SER A 104 34.96 15.21 8.14
C SER A 104 36.15 14.81 9.01
N THR A 105 36.10 13.67 9.70
CA THR A 105 37.10 13.28 10.73
C THR A 105 37.99 12.10 10.31
N SER A 106 37.63 11.37 9.25
CA SER A 106 38.25 10.07 8.90
C SER A 106 39.43 10.15 7.92
N ALA A 107 39.93 11.35 7.59
CA ALA A 107 40.99 11.54 6.60
C ALA A 107 42.40 11.08 7.04
N SER A 108 42.58 10.58 8.28
CA SER A 108 43.90 10.36 8.87
C SER A 108 44.37 8.90 8.97
N ASN A 109 43.55 7.89 8.62
CA ASN A 109 43.96 6.49 8.83
C ASN A 109 43.55 5.53 7.69
N PRO A 110 44.50 4.92 6.95
CA PRO A 110 44.22 4.11 5.75
C PRO A 110 43.49 2.78 6.03
N LYS A 111 43.59 2.21 7.25
CA LYS A 111 42.83 1.01 7.63
C LYS A 111 41.33 1.28 7.85
N GLN A 112 40.96 2.49 8.28
CA GLN A 112 39.56 2.90 8.44
C GLN A 112 38.90 3.27 7.10
N ALA A 113 39.69 3.62 6.09
CA ALA A 113 39.18 3.94 4.75
C ALA A 113 38.54 2.72 4.06
N HIS A 114 39.11 1.52 4.22
CA HIS A 114 38.58 0.31 3.58
C HIS A 114 37.26 -0.17 4.23
N GLU A 115 37.16 -0.16 5.58
CA GLU A 115 35.91 -0.47 6.28
C GLU A 115 34.83 0.60 6.03
N GLY A 116 35.21 1.88 5.95
CA GLY A 116 34.29 2.97 5.63
C GLY A 116 33.67 2.88 4.22
N LEU A 117 34.44 2.42 3.23
CA LEU A 117 33.97 2.21 1.86
C LEU A 117 32.93 1.08 1.75
N GLU A 118 33.14 -0.03 2.45
CA GLU A 118 32.19 -1.15 2.45
C GLU A 118 30.88 -0.80 3.17
N ASP A 119 30.97 -0.11 4.32
CA ASP A 119 29.79 0.35 5.07
C ASP A 119 29.01 1.42 4.30
N GLN A 120 29.71 2.34 3.62
CA GLN A 120 29.10 3.33 2.72
C GLN A 120 28.37 2.67 1.54
N GLY A 121 28.93 1.60 0.97
CA GLY A 121 28.32 0.82 -0.11
C GLY A 121 27.05 0.08 0.32
N ARG A 122 27.01 -0.48 1.54
CA ARG A 122 25.81 -1.13 2.11
C ARG A 122 24.75 -0.10 2.49
N SER A 123 25.14 0.98 3.16
CA SER A 123 24.25 2.09 3.52
C SER A 123 23.58 2.71 2.29
N SER A 124 24.30 2.86 1.18
CA SER A 124 23.74 3.40 -0.07
C SER A 124 22.69 2.49 -0.71
N LYS A 125 22.82 1.17 -0.56
CA LYS A 125 21.82 0.20 -1.02
C LYS A 125 20.56 0.27 -0.15
N ASP A 126 20.72 0.33 1.17
CA ASP A 126 19.59 0.44 2.11
C ASP A 126 18.84 1.77 1.93
N LEU A 127 19.56 2.86 1.63
CA LEU A 127 18.96 4.16 1.30
C LEU A 127 18.05 4.09 0.06
N ARG A 128 18.45 3.37 -0.99
CA ARG A 128 17.62 3.22 -2.20
C ARG A 128 16.33 2.48 -1.92
N VAL A 129 16.36 1.46 -1.07
CA VAL A 129 15.17 0.72 -0.63
C VAL A 129 14.26 1.63 0.20
N ILE A 130 14.81 2.40 1.13
CA ILE A 130 14.01 3.34 1.93
C ILE A 130 13.39 4.43 1.03
N GLN A 131 14.14 4.95 0.05
CA GLN A 131 13.63 5.92 -0.92
C GLN A 131 12.47 5.36 -1.74
N SER A 132 12.54 4.10 -2.17
CA SER A 132 11.45 3.47 -2.92
C SER A 132 10.19 3.31 -2.06
N VAL A 133 10.34 2.90 -0.80
CA VAL A 133 9.21 2.78 0.14
C VAL A 133 8.56 4.15 0.35
N VAL A 134 9.36 5.19 0.59
CA VAL A 134 8.84 6.55 0.77
C VAL A 134 8.13 7.05 -0.48
N LEU A 135 8.65 6.76 -1.68
CA LEU A 135 8.00 7.14 -2.94
C LEU A 135 6.63 6.46 -3.09
N ILE A 136 6.55 5.15 -2.81
CA ILE A 136 5.29 4.38 -2.84
C ILE A 136 4.30 4.97 -1.84
N CYS A 137 4.72 5.28 -0.62
CA CYS A 137 3.85 5.90 0.37
C CYS A 137 3.36 7.29 -0.07
N CYS A 138 4.21 8.11 -0.69
CA CYS A 138 3.80 9.41 -1.23
C CYS A 138 2.75 9.26 -2.34
N ILE A 139 2.96 8.32 -3.26
CA ILE A 139 2.01 8.02 -4.35
C ILE A 139 0.68 7.56 -3.74
N PHE A 140 0.72 6.65 -2.77
CA PHE A 140 -0.47 6.19 -2.06
C PHE A 140 -1.24 7.34 -1.41
N ILE A 141 -0.55 8.25 -0.70
CA ILE A 141 -1.17 9.43 -0.07
C ILE A 141 -1.89 10.28 -1.11
N VAL A 142 -1.21 10.63 -2.21
CA VAL A 142 -1.78 11.47 -3.27
C VAL A 142 -2.98 10.79 -3.92
N SER A 143 -2.88 9.49 -4.21
CA SER A 143 -3.97 8.72 -4.82
C SER A 143 -5.15 8.46 -3.88
N GLN A 144 -4.94 8.50 -2.56
CA GLN A 144 -5.99 8.29 -1.57
C GLN A 144 -6.75 9.58 -1.22
N LEU A 145 -6.18 10.76 -1.48
CA LEU A 145 -6.81 12.05 -1.21
C LEU A 145 -8.19 12.22 -1.85
N PRO A 146 -8.41 11.93 -3.16
CA PRO A 146 -9.71 12.05 -3.79
C PRO A 146 -10.80 11.22 -3.08
N PHE A 147 -10.42 10.01 -2.65
CA PHE A 147 -11.32 9.12 -1.93
C PHE A 147 -11.71 9.69 -0.56
N LEU A 148 -10.77 10.28 0.18
CA LEU A 148 -11.06 10.89 1.50
C LEU A 148 -11.93 12.13 1.39
N VAL A 149 -11.67 12.98 0.38
CA VAL A 149 -12.49 14.19 0.11
C VAL A 149 -13.93 13.78 -0.17
N TYR A 150 -14.12 12.81 -1.05
CA TYR A 150 -15.42 12.27 -1.38
C TYR A 150 -16.12 11.61 -0.16
N SER A 151 -15.41 10.76 0.59
CA SER A 151 -15.95 10.07 1.77
C SER A 151 -16.41 11.05 2.85
N THR A 152 -15.66 12.13 3.05
CA THR A 152 -16.01 13.21 4.00
C THR A 152 -17.18 14.05 3.49
N GLY A 153 -17.23 14.35 2.19
CA GLY A 153 -18.36 15.03 1.57
C GLY A 153 -19.69 14.28 1.76
N ARG A 154 -19.66 12.95 1.71
CA ARG A 154 -20.83 12.09 1.99
C ARG A 154 -21.27 12.14 3.47
N LEU A 155 -20.34 12.29 4.40
CA LEU A 155 -20.64 12.41 5.84
C LEU A 155 -21.31 13.75 6.18
N ILE A 156 -20.84 14.84 5.56
CA ILE A 156 -21.37 16.19 5.80
C ILE A 156 -22.74 16.37 5.13
N ASN A 157 -22.87 15.92 3.88
CA ASN A 157 -24.09 16.05 3.11
C ASN A 157 -24.65 14.67 2.76
N PRO A 158 -25.66 14.17 3.50
CA PRO A 158 -26.32 12.91 3.15
C PRO A 158 -27.07 12.99 1.82
N GLU A 159 -27.20 14.18 1.22
CA GLU A 159 -27.70 14.39 -0.16
C GLU A 159 -26.68 14.03 -1.25
N PHE A 160 -25.42 13.83 -0.89
CA PHE A 160 -24.35 13.37 -1.76
C PHE A 160 -24.28 11.83 -1.76
N ASP A 161 -25.36 11.17 -2.23
CA ASP A 161 -25.46 9.71 -2.27
C ASP A 161 -26.05 9.21 -3.61
N VAL A 162 -25.95 7.90 -3.86
CA VAL A 162 -26.18 7.20 -5.15
C VAL A 162 -27.59 7.40 -5.74
N PHE A 163 -28.53 8.05 -5.07
CA PHE A 163 -29.92 8.22 -5.53
C PHE A 163 -30.51 9.60 -5.21
N LYS A 164 -29.66 10.62 -5.12
CA LYS A 164 -30.07 11.97 -4.68
C LYS A 164 -29.64 13.05 -5.69
N LYS A 165 -30.06 14.31 -5.46
CA LYS A 165 -29.90 15.43 -6.40
C LYS A 165 -28.47 15.62 -6.94
N LEU A 166 -27.46 15.23 -6.18
CA LEU A 166 -26.03 15.37 -6.52
C LEU A 166 -25.40 14.09 -7.12
N GLN A 167 -26.20 13.12 -7.57
CA GLN A 167 -25.73 11.83 -8.10
C GLN A 167 -24.66 11.94 -9.21
N ASN A 168 -24.79 12.92 -10.12
CA ASN A 168 -23.84 13.08 -11.21
C ASN A 168 -22.46 13.50 -10.68
N LEU A 169 -22.44 14.42 -9.71
CA LEU A 169 -21.21 14.88 -9.07
C LEU A 169 -20.58 13.74 -8.25
N PHE A 170 -21.41 12.98 -7.53
CA PHE A 170 -20.98 11.77 -6.82
C PHE A 170 -20.33 10.75 -7.75
N TYR A 171 -20.91 10.50 -8.92
CA TYR A 171 -20.39 9.54 -9.89
C TYR A 171 -19.02 9.97 -10.44
N ILE A 172 -18.85 11.26 -10.73
CA ILE A 172 -17.55 11.81 -11.17
C ILE A 172 -16.50 11.60 -10.07
N PHE A 173 -16.76 12.04 -8.84
CA PHE A 173 -15.81 11.93 -7.73
C PHE A 173 -15.44 10.48 -7.41
N THR A 174 -16.42 9.57 -7.44
CA THR A 174 -16.18 8.14 -7.21
C THR A 174 -15.34 7.52 -8.33
N THR A 175 -15.68 7.79 -9.59
CA THR A 175 -14.92 7.30 -10.75
C THR A 175 -13.48 7.83 -10.73
N THR A 176 -13.29 9.13 -10.50
CA THR A 176 -11.94 9.72 -10.37
C THR A 176 -11.15 9.06 -9.25
N SER A 177 -11.74 8.87 -8.07
CA SER A 177 -11.08 8.23 -6.94
C SER A 177 -10.67 6.79 -7.24
N GLN A 178 -11.53 6.03 -7.93
CA GLN A 178 -11.23 4.67 -8.36
C GLN A 178 -10.07 4.63 -9.36
N THR A 179 -10.06 5.54 -10.35
CA THR A 179 -8.95 5.65 -11.32
C THR A 179 -7.62 5.91 -10.60
N PHE A 180 -7.58 6.83 -9.64
CA PHE A 180 -6.37 7.08 -8.85
C PHE A 180 -5.93 5.87 -8.03
N SER A 181 -6.86 5.07 -7.51
CA SER A 181 -6.56 3.84 -6.79
C SER A 181 -5.93 2.78 -7.72
N TYR A 182 -6.48 2.60 -8.92
CA TYR A 182 -5.92 1.68 -9.91
C TYR A 182 -4.54 2.12 -10.40
N LEU A 183 -4.34 3.43 -10.59
CA LEU A 183 -3.04 3.99 -10.91
C LEU A 183 -2.02 3.72 -9.79
N ASN A 184 -2.41 3.89 -8.53
CA ASN A 184 -1.53 3.61 -7.39
C ASN A 184 -1.03 2.16 -7.39
N VAL A 185 -1.91 1.18 -7.62
CA VAL A 185 -1.51 -0.23 -7.72
C VAL A 185 -0.58 -0.47 -8.91
N SER A 186 -0.87 0.18 -10.05
CA SER A 186 -0.11 0.02 -11.30
C SER A 186 1.29 0.65 -11.24
N VAL A 187 1.46 1.79 -10.55
CA VAL A 187 2.73 2.53 -10.51
C VAL A 187 3.78 1.80 -9.64
N ASN A 188 3.35 0.98 -8.68
CA ASN A 188 4.24 0.27 -7.77
C ASN A 188 5.31 -0.57 -8.50
N ILE A 189 4.94 -1.26 -9.59
CA ILE A 189 5.90 -2.07 -10.36
C ILE A 189 7.02 -1.24 -10.96
N PHE A 190 6.70 -0.03 -11.47
CA PHE A 190 7.67 0.89 -12.05
C PHE A 190 8.61 1.46 -10.99
N VAL A 191 8.10 1.75 -9.79
CA VAL A 191 8.92 2.20 -8.67
C VAL A 191 9.92 1.13 -8.26
N TYR A 192 9.49 -0.13 -8.12
CA TYR A 192 10.38 -1.23 -7.80
C TYR A 192 11.43 -1.46 -8.90
N TYR A 193 11.03 -1.37 -10.17
CA TYR A 193 11.97 -1.53 -11.28
C TYR A 193 13.07 -0.46 -11.30
N ASN A 194 12.75 0.80 -10.98
CA ASN A 194 13.71 1.90 -10.98
C ASN A 194 14.65 1.89 -9.75
N TYR A 195 14.12 1.60 -8.56
CA TYR A 195 14.88 1.75 -7.31
C TYR A 195 15.51 0.45 -6.79
N ASN A 196 14.94 -0.72 -7.11
CA ASN A 196 15.45 -2.01 -6.65
C ASN A 196 16.30 -2.68 -7.75
N SER A 197 17.61 -2.50 -7.67
CA SER A 197 18.55 -3.07 -8.64
C SER A 197 18.52 -4.60 -8.70
N LYS A 198 18.21 -5.29 -7.59
CA LYS A 198 18.03 -6.75 -7.58
C LYS A 198 16.76 -7.14 -8.33
N TYR A 199 15.66 -6.44 -8.07
CA TYR A 199 14.39 -6.66 -8.79
C TYR A 199 14.58 -6.48 -10.30
N ARG A 200 15.24 -5.40 -10.72
CA ARG A 200 15.56 -5.15 -12.14
C ARG A 200 16.42 -6.25 -12.75
N SER A 201 17.46 -6.71 -12.06
CA SER A 201 18.33 -7.80 -12.54
C SER A 201 17.55 -9.10 -12.75
N ILE A 202 16.69 -9.47 -11.79
CA ILE A 202 15.86 -10.68 -11.89
C ILE A 202 14.84 -10.54 -13.01
N PHE A 203 14.16 -9.39 -13.09
CA PHE A 203 13.20 -9.09 -14.15
C PHE A 203 13.84 -9.21 -15.55
N LEU A 204 15.03 -8.63 -15.74
CA LEU A 204 15.79 -8.75 -16.98
C LEU A 204 16.28 -10.18 -17.24
N SER A 205 16.64 -10.95 -16.21
CA SER A 205 17.03 -12.36 -16.38
C SER A 205 15.86 -13.26 -16.78
N MET A 206 14.65 -12.99 -16.29
CA MET A 206 13.44 -13.71 -16.70
C MET A 206 13.04 -13.37 -18.14
N ILE A 207 13.25 -12.11 -18.57
CA ILE A 207 13.00 -11.68 -19.95
C ILE A 207 14.07 -12.18 -20.92
N LYS A 208 15.35 -12.22 -20.50
CA LYS A 208 16.46 -12.78 -21.28
C LYS A 208 16.49 -14.31 -21.18
N TRP A 209 15.35 -14.96 -21.41
CA TRP A 209 15.21 -16.41 -21.37
C TRP A 209 16.33 -17.08 -22.17
N LYS A 210 17.25 -17.72 -21.45
CA LYS A 210 18.27 -18.60 -22.00
C LYS A 210 17.54 -19.94 -22.22
N PRO A 211 17.40 -20.45 -23.46
CA PRO A 211 16.79 -21.76 -23.67
C PRO A 211 17.62 -22.78 -22.89
N THR A 212 16.94 -23.55 -22.05
CA THR A 212 17.50 -24.66 -21.28
C THR A 212 18.16 -25.62 -22.26
N SER A 213 19.49 -25.60 -22.35
CA SER A 213 20.23 -26.71 -22.94
C SER A 213 20.07 -27.89 -21.99
N THR A 214 19.20 -28.81 -22.36
CA THR A 214 19.07 -30.16 -21.81
C THR A 214 20.47 -30.78 -21.77
N SER A 215 21.06 -30.88 -20.58
CA SER A 215 22.29 -31.62 -20.35
C SER A 215 22.00 -33.10 -20.56
N GLU A 216 22.68 -33.67 -21.54
CA GLU A 216 22.80 -35.10 -21.83
C GLU A 216 22.96 -35.91 -20.54
N VAL A 217 22.07 -36.87 -20.33
CA VAL A 217 22.31 -38.01 -19.45
C VAL A 217 23.19 -38.96 -20.24
N LYS A 218 24.40 -39.12 -19.74
CA LYS A 218 25.44 -40.05 -20.18
C LYS A 218 25.03 -41.50 -19.91
#